data_AF-A0A928N7M8-F1
#
_entry.id   AF-A0A928N7M8-F1
#
_cell.length_a   1.000
_cell.length_b   1.000
_cell.length_c   1.000
_cell.angle_alpha   90.00
_cell.angle_beta   90.00
_cell.angle_gamma   90.00
#
_symmetry.space_group_name_H-M   'P 1'
#
loop_
_entity.id
_entity.type
_entity.pdbx_description
1 polymer ?
#
loop_
_entity_poly.entity_id
_entity_poly.type
_entity_poly.pdbx_seq_one_letter_code
_entity_poly.pdbx_strand_id
1 'polypeptide(L)' 'MKVLVINAGSSSLKYQLMNPETNDVICKGLIERIGI' A
#
# COMPACT_ATOMS: atom_id res chain seq x y z
N MET A 1 -14.15 1.92 -9.02
CA MET A 1 -13.83 0.80 -8.08
C MET A 1 -12.68 1.20 -7.15
N LYS A 2 -12.50 0.60 -5.95
CA LYS A 2 -11.30 0.85 -5.10
C LYS A 2 -10.41 -0.39 -5.05
N VAL A 3 -9.10 -0.22 -5.23
CA VAL A 3 -8.10 -1.30 -5.21
C VAL A 3 -7.07 -1.01 -4.13
N LEU A 4 -6.81 -2.01 -3.28
CA LEU A 4 -5.73 -2.00 -2.31
C LEU A 4 -4.53 -2.77 -2.88
N VAL A 5 -3.44 -2.06 -3.16
CA VAL A 5 -2.17 -2.63 -3.60
C VAL A 5 -1.30 -2.88 -2.38
N ILE A 6 -0.77 -4.08 -2.26
CA ILE A 6 0.13 -4.49 -1.17
C ILE A 6 1.42 -5.01 -1.78
N ASN A 7 2.55 -4.50 -1.28
CA ASN A 7 3.87 -5.10 -1.46
C ASN A 7 4.41 -5.45 -0.07
N ALA A 8 4.48 -6.76 0.20
CA ALA A 8 4.94 -7.30 1.47
C ALA A 8 6.39 -7.79 1.32
N GLY A 9 7.31 -7.10 1.99
CA GLY A 9 8.66 -7.59 2.26
C GLY A 9 8.70 -8.40 3.55
N SER A 10 9.82 -9.05 3.84
CA SER A 10 9.98 -9.88 5.05
C SER A 10 9.90 -9.08 6.37
N SER A 11 10.23 -7.79 6.36
CA SER A 11 10.20 -6.89 7.52
C SER A 11 9.56 -5.52 7.23
N SER A 12 8.85 -5.41 6.11
CA SER A 12 8.18 -4.18 5.70
C SER A 12 6.91 -4.45 4.90
N LEU A 13 5.98 -3.48 4.92
CA LEU A 13 4.74 -3.52 4.17
C LEU A 13 4.47 -2.14 3.55
N LYS A 14 4.53 -2.08 2.22
CA LYS A 14 4.10 -0.91 1.46
C LYS A 14 2.69 -1.13 0.97
N TYR A 15 1.81 -0.15 1.21
CA TYR A 15 0.41 -0.23 0.82
C TYR A 15 -0.05 1.04 0.12
N GLN A 16 -1.04 0.89 -0.76
CA GLN A 16 -1.68 2.00 -1.46
C GLN A 16 -3.15 1.66 -1.73
N LEU A 17 -4.06 2.55 -1.35
CA LEU A 17 -5.47 2.50 -1.74
C LEU A 17 -5.69 3.50 -2.88
N MET A 18 -6.21 3.03 -4.02
CA MET A 18 -6.41 3.88 -5.20
C MET A 18 -7.67 3.51 -5.99
N ASN A 19 -8.14 4.44 -6.83
CA ASN A 19 -9.12 4.17 -7.87
C ASN A 19 -8.44 4.01 -9.23
N PRO A 20 -8.31 2.79 -9.79
CA PRO A 20 -7.57 2.54 -11.03
C PRO A 20 -8.21 3.16 -12.28
N GLU A 21 -9.51 3.45 -12.26
CA GLU A 21 -10.20 4.09 -13.39
C GLU A 21 -9.77 5.56 -13.54
N THR A 22 -9.44 6.20 -12.41
CA THR A 22 -9.08 7.63 -12.35
C THR A 22 -7.61 7.87 -12.03
N ASN A 23 -6.87 6.81 -11.68
CA ASN A 23 -5.53 6.84 -11.09
C ASN A 23 -5.40 7.65 -9.78
N ASP A 24 -6.52 8.01 -9.14
CA ASP A 24 -6.51 8.76 -7.88
C ASP A 24 -6.01 7.89 -6.72
N VAL A 25 -5.09 8.44 -5.92
CA VAL A 25 -4.48 7.77 -4.77
C VAL A 25 -5.06 8.34 -3.50
N ILE A 26 -5.89 7.55 -2.84
CA ILE A 26 -6.62 7.94 -1.63
C ILE A 26 -5.66 7.95 -0.44
N CYS A 27 -4.85 6.91 -0.30
CA CYS A 27 -3.79 6.87 0.70
C CYS A 27 -2.67 5.92 0.27
N LYS A 28 -1.49 6.14 0.83
CA LYS A 28 -0.35 5.24 0.72
C LYS A 28 0.47 5.31 2.00
N GLY A 29 1.18 4.23 2.30
CA GLY A 29 2.06 4.18 3.43
C GLY A 29 3.11 3.09 3.31
N LEU A 30 4.08 3.18 4.22
CA LEU A 30 5.15 2.23 4.38
C LEU A 30 5.27 1.97 5.88
N ILE A 31 5.16 0.69 6.25
CA ILE A 31 5.50 0.22 7.59
C ILE A 31 6.83 -0.53 7.44
N GLU A 32 7.80 -0.18 8.28
CA GLU A 32 9.11 -0.81 8.31
C GLU A 32 9.42 -1.34 9.71
N ARG A 33 10.48 -2.15 9.81
CA ARG A 33 10.95 -2.74 11.08
C ARG A 33 9.91 -3.66 11.71
N ILE A 34 9.11 -4.35 10.89
CA ILE A 34 8.19 -5.39 11.37
C ILE A 34 9.05 -6.54 11.91
N GLY A 35 8.86 -6.88 13.19
CA GLY A 35 9.62 -7.94 13.86
C GLY A 35 10.95 -7.50 14.47
N ILE A 36 11.25 -6.20 14.48
CA ILE A 36 12.18 -5.59 15.46
C ILE A 36 11.39 -5.24 16.71
#